data_AF-A0A8B6HP81-F1
#
_entry.id   AF-A0A8B6HP81-F1
#
_cell.length_a   1.000
_cell.length_b   1.000
_cell.length_c   1.000
_cell.angle_alpha   90.00
_cell.angle_beta   90.00
_cell.angle_gamma   90.00
#
_symmetry.space_group_name_H-M   'P 1'
#
loop_
_entity.id
_entity.type
_entity.pdbx_description
1 polymer ?
#
loop_
_entity_poly.entity_id
_entity_poly.type
_entity_poly.pdbx_seq_one_letter_code
_entity_poly.pdbx_strand_id
1 'polypeptide(L)'
;MEASGSGWGRSMRIVISNWYNSFENNPMRLAYLITKYKAGHGFNHRDVIRLAHVKPINGPTELIILFASQGLEEANFCMGIFHSPTTVEIFEFLVAVEKTSKPTLIDMNELKALLIKHELVKEHIHNNFLRSRDILESLLRQMPVTAMLHNLGKMSKLHFLEGHLFFEDTVIIKLDNIMKEPTIHPLNVFFAWTQYRTGREDK
;
A
#
# COMPACT_ATOMS: atom_id res chain seq x y z
N MET A 1 22.26 27.73 -24.35
CA MET A 1 21.56 26.89 -23.36
C MET A 1 20.42 26.22 -24.10
N GLU A 2 20.55 24.92 -24.40
CA GLU A 2 19.42 24.16 -24.94
C GLU A 2 18.29 24.20 -23.90
N ALA A 3 17.09 24.59 -24.33
CA ALA A 3 15.91 24.47 -23.49
C ALA A 3 15.68 22.98 -23.26
N SER A 4 16.18 22.45 -22.14
CA SER A 4 15.80 21.14 -21.65
C SER A 4 14.28 21.16 -21.49
N GLY A 5 13.57 20.48 -22.40
CA GLY A 5 12.12 20.38 -22.32
C GLY A 5 11.72 19.91 -20.92
N SER A 6 10.56 20.35 -20.43
CA SER A 6 10.09 20.09 -19.05
C SER A 6 9.97 18.61 -18.65
N GLY A 7 10.32 17.66 -19.53
CA GLY A 7 10.10 16.22 -19.39
C GLY A 7 8.66 15.82 -19.74
N TRP A 8 7.68 16.70 -19.56
CA TRP A 8 6.25 16.42 -19.71
C TRP A 8 5.71 16.59 -21.13
N GLY A 9 6.44 16.09 -22.13
CA GLY A 9 6.00 16.07 -23.53
C GLY A 9 4.76 15.19 -23.76
N ARG A 10 4.18 15.27 -24.96
CA ARG A 10 2.97 14.50 -25.34
C ARG A 10 3.13 12.99 -25.09
N SER A 11 4.28 12.42 -25.44
CA SER A 11 4.57 10.99 -25.24
C SER A 11 4.49 10.59 -23.77
N MET A 12 5.17 11.34 -22.88
CA MET A 12 5.17 11.06 -21.45
C MET A 12 3.76 11.16 -20.86
N ARG A 13 2.98 12.18 -21.25
CA ARG A 13 1.59 12.31 -20.80
C ARG A 13 0.72 11.14 -21.22
N ILE A 14 0.85 10.68 -22.47
CA ILE A 14 0.13 9.50 -22.98
C ILE A 14 0.52 8.25 -22.20
N VAL A 15 1.82 7.99 -22.03
CA VAL A 15 2.32 6.80 -21.33
C VAL A 15 1.79 6.77 -19.89
N ILE A 16 1.85 7.89 -19.18
CA ILE A 16 1.35 7.98 -17.80
C ILE A 16 -0.16 7.80 -17.76
N SER A 17 -0.92 8.46 -18.64
CA SER A 17 -2.38 8.28 -18.67
C SER A 17 -2.77 6.83 -18.97
N ASN A 18 -2.04 6.17 -19.87
CA ASN A 18 -2.26 4.76 -20.19
C ASN A 18 -1.95 3.86 -19.01
N TRP A 19 -0.97 4.18 -18.17
CA TRP A 19 -0.69 3.40 -16.96
C TRP A 19 -1.89 3.37 -16.01
N TYR A 20 -2.49 4.52 -15.70
CA TYR A 20 -3.69 4.57 -14.85
C TYR A 20 -4.87 3.82 -15.48
N ASN A 21 -5.06 3.95 -16.79
CA ASN A 21 -6.16 3.30 -17.49
C ASN A 21 -5.92 1.80 -17.78
N SER A 22 -4.68 1.31 -17.67
CA SER A 22 -4.34 -0.11 -17.92
C SER A 22 -4.98 -1.08 -16.93
N PHE A 23 -5.54 -0.57 -15.84
CA PHE A 23 -6.23 -1.33 -14.80
C PHE A 23 -7.74 -1.47 -15.04
N GLU A 24 -8.24 -1.21 -16.25
CA GLU A 24 -9.69 -1.27 -16.57
C GLU A 24 -10.36 -2.60 -16.16
N ASN A 25 -9.65 -3.71 -16.30
CA ASN A 25 -10.15 -5.06 -15.97
C ASN A 25 -9.93 -5.42 -14.48
N ASN A 26 -9.20 -4.60 -13.73
CA ASN A 26 -8.97 -4.77 -12.30
C ASN A 26 -8.77 -3.40 -11.60
N PRO A 27 -9.82 -2.59 -11.49
CA PRO A 27 -9.72 -1.25 -10.91
C PRO A 27 -9.38 -1.27 -9.41
N MET A 28 -9.75 -2.33 -8.69
CA MET A 28 -9.33 -2.51 -7.28
C MET A 28 -7.80 -2.56 -7.15
N ARG A 29 -7.09 -3.15 -8.12
CA ARG A 29 -5.63 -3.14 -8.14
C ARG A 29 -5.07 -1.73 -8.24
N LEU A 30 -5.68 -0.86 -9.05
CA LEU A 30 -5.29 0.55 -9.12
C LEU A 30 -5.51 1.23 -7.77
N ALA A 31 -6.69 1.06 -7.16
CA ALA A 31 -7.01 1.61 -5.84
C ALA A 31 -5.95 1.19 -4.80
N TYR A 32 -5.61 -0.10 -4.74
CA TYR A 32 -4.58 -0.64 -3.86
C TYR A 32 -3.19 -0.01 -4.11
N LEU A 33 -2.78 0.12 -5.37
CA LEU A 33 -1.47 0.67 -5.71
C LEU A 33 -1.35 2.14 -5.30
N ILE A 34 -2.38 2.95 -5.57
CA ILE A 34 -2.34 4.38 -5.27
C ILE A 34 -2.42 4.68 -3.77
N THR A 35 -3.09 3.82 -3.00
CA THR A 35 -3.19 3.97 -1.54
C THR A 35 -1.95 3.44 -0.83
N LYS A 36 -1.32 2.39 -1.36
CA LYS A 36 -0.08 1.82 -0.81
C LYS A 36 1.12 2.70 -1.11
N TYR A 37 1.23 3.22 -2.32
CA TYR A 37 2.36 4.03 -2.78
C TYR A 37 1.95 5.49 -3.01
N LYS A 38 1.44 6.15 -1.96
CA LYS A 38 0.87 7.51 -2.03
C LYS A 38 1.82 8.55 -2.64
N ALA A 39 3.13 8.39 -2.37
CA ALA A 39 4.18 9.23 -2.90
C ALA A 39 5.49 8.45 -3.07
N GLY A 40 6.34 8.89 -4.00
CA GLY A 40 7.65 8.32 -4.28
C GLY A 40 8.49 9.26 -5.13
N HIS A 41 9.80 9.29 -4.87
CA HIS A 41 10.77 10.11 -5.63
C HIS A 41 10.35 11.58 -5.83
N GLY A 42 9.72 12.19 -4.81
CA GLY A 42 9.31 13.59 -4.83
C GLY A 42 7.95 13.88 -5.49
N PHE A 43 7.24 12.86 -5.96
CA PHE A 43 5.91 13.00 -6.56
C PHE A 43 4.86 12.24 -5.76
N ASN A 44 3.66 12.79 -5.66
CA ASN A 44 2.46 12.04 -5.27
C ASN A 44 1.55 11.80 -6.49
N HIS A 45 0.55 10.93 -6.35
CA HIS A 45 -0.37 10.65 -7.45
C HIS A 45 -1.14 11.90 -7.94
N ARG A 46 -1.49 12.84 -7.06
CA ARG A 46 -2.15 14.10 -7.44
C ARG A 46 -1.28 14.92 -8.39
N ASP A 47 0.02 15.02 -8.13
CA ASP A 47 0.98 15.75 -8.97
C ASP A 47 1.08 15.08 -10.35
N VAL A 48 1.27 13.77 -10.37
CA VAL A 48 1.41 12.99 -11.61
C VAL A 48 0.14 13.08 -12.47
N ILE A 49 -1.04 12.94 -11.85
CA ILE A 49 -2.34 13.05 -12.54
C ILE A 49 -2.50 14.41 -13.20
N ARG A 50 -2.14 15.49 -12.48
CA ARG A 50 -2.22 16.87 -12.99
C ARG A 50 -1.25 17.12 -14.12
N LEU A 51 0.02 16.73 -13.96
CA LEU A 51 1.06 16.96 -14.96
C LEU A 51 0.85 16.13 -16.24
N ALA A 52 0.32 14.91 -16.11
CA ALA A 52 0.02 14.06 -17.25
C ALA A 52 -1.33 14.36 -17.91
N HIS A 53 -2.20 15.17 -17.28
CA HIS A 53 -3.59 15.36 -17.71
C HIS A 53 -4.32 14.04 -17.93
N VAL A 54 -4.23 13.14 -16.95
CA VAL A 54 -4.82 11.80 -17.03
C VAL A 54 -6.33 11.90 -17.23
N LYS A 55 -6.84 11.24 -18.26
CA LYS A 55 -8.27 11.12 -18.53
C LYS A 55 -8.73 9.69 -18.22
N PRO A 56 -9.57 9.50 -17.18
CA PRO A 56 -10.16 8.19 -16.91
C PRO A 56 -10.99 7.70 -18.09
N ILE A 57 -10.98 6.39 -18.34
CA ILE A 57 -11.77 5.76 -19.42
C ILE A 57 -13.07 5.11 -18.93
N ASN A 58 -13.24 4.96 -17.61
CA ASN A 58 -14.41 4.36 -16.99
C ASN A 58 -14.66 4.91 -15.58
N GLY A 59 -15.89 4.72 -15.07
CA GLY A 59 -16.31 5.22 -13.75
C GLY A 59 -15.44 4.75 -12.57
N PRO A 60 -15.04 3.46 -12.46
CA PRO A 60 -14.13 3.01 -11.42
C PRO A 60 -12.78 3.74 -11.40
N THR A 61 -12.17 3.94 -12.57
CA THR A 61 -10.89 4.65 -12.68
C THR A 61 -11.06 6.14 -12.32
N GLU A 62 -12.18 6.73 -12.72
CA GLU A 62 -12.52 8.11 -12.40
C GLU A 62 -12.69 8.32 -10.90
N LEU A 63 -13.43 7.44 -10.22
CA LEU A 63 -13.58 7.44 -8.76
C LEU A 63 -12.22 7.44 -8.03
N ILE A 64 -11.31 6.55 -8.46
CA ILE A 64 -9.98 6.38 -7.87
C ILE A 64 -9.09 7.62 -8.11
N ILE A 65 -9.12 8.16 -9.33
CA ILE A 65 -8.37 9.38 -9.69
C ILE A 65 -8.88 10.60 -8.92
N LEU A 66 -10.20 10.74 -8.75
CA LEU A 66 -10.81 11.81 -7.98
C LEU A 66 -10.43 11.70 -6.50
N PHE A 67 -10.51 10.50 -5.92
CA PHE A 67 -10.00 10.26 -4.57
C PHE A 67 -8.53 10.69 -4.43
N ALA A 68 -7.65 10.27 -5.35
CA ALA A 68 -6.23 10.59 -5.28
C ALA A 68 -5.93 12.10 -5.44
N SER A 69 -6.76 12.81 -6.21
CA SER A 69 -6.51 14.21 -6.59
C SER A 69 -7.22 15.23 -5.69
N GLN A 70 -8.38 14.87 -5.14
CA GLN A 70 -9.29 15.76 -4.41
C GLN A 70 -9.74 15.21 -3.05
N GLY A 71 -9.64 13.90 -2.80
CA GLY A 71 -10.00 13.27 -1.53
C GLY A 71 -11.33 12.52 -1.56
N LEU A 72 -11.71 11.95 -0.41
CA LEU A 72 -12.86 11.06 -0.29
C LEU A 72 -14.21 11.76 -0.41
N GLU A 73 -14.32 13.01 0.03
CA GLU A 73 -15.56 13.78 -0.11
C GLU A 73 -15.98 13.91 -1.58
N GLU A 74 -15.03 14.24 -2.46
CA GLU A 74 -15.27 14.32 -3.90
C GLU A 74 -15.57 12.95 -4.52
N ALA A 75 -14.84 11.91 -4.08
CA ALA A 75 -15.11 10.55 -4.51
C ALA A 75 -16.53 10.08 -4.13
N ASN A 76 -17.03 10.47 -2.95
CA ASN A 76 -18.38 10.16 -2.49
C ASN A 76 -19.46 10.82 -3.35
N PHE A 77 -19.23 12.05 -3.81
CA PHE A 77 -20.16 12.71 -4.73
C PHE A 77 -20.32 11.92 -6.04
N CYS A 78 -19.22 11.37 -6.57
CA CYS A 78 -19.24 10.56 -7.79
C CYS A 78 -19.93 9.20 -7.64
N MET A 79 -20.13 8.70 -6.42
CA MET A 79 -20.91 7.47 -6.18
C MET A 79 -22.38 7.62 -6.61
N GLY A 80 -22.92 8.84 -6.61
CA GLY A 80 -24.25 9.13 -7.16
C GLY A 80 -24.32 9.13 -8.68
N ILE A 81 -23.16 9.17 -9.36
CA ILE A 81 -23.04 9.23 -10.83
C ILE A 81 -22.70 7.84 -11.39
N PHE A 82 -21.72 7.16 -10.78
CA PHE A 82 -21.19 5.88 -11.24
C PHE A 82 -21.58 4.77 -10.26
N HIS A 83 -22.85 4.37 -10.26
CA HIS A 83 -23.33 3.31 -9.36
C HIS A 83 -23.17 1.93 -9.99
N SER A 84 -22.24 1.13 -9.45
CA SER A 84 -22.01 -0.26 -9.84
C SER A 84 -21.48 -1.06 -8.65
N PRO A 85 -21.63 -2.39 -8.62
CA PRO A 85 -21.04 -3.21 -7.55
C PRO A 85 -19.54 -2.98 -7.37
N THR A 86 -18.81 -2.82 -8.47
CA THR A 86 -17.36 -2.56 -8.47
C THR A 86 -17.00 -1.20 -7.88
N THR A 87 -17.74 -0.13 -8.21
CA THR A 87 -17.49 1.20 -7.64
C THR A 87 -17.82 1.24 -6.16
N VAL A 88 -18.87 0.54 -5.71
CA VAL A 88 -19.20 0.40 -4.28
C VAL A 88 -18.09 -0.30 -3.53
N GLU A 89 -17.60 -1.43 -4.04
CA GLU A 89 -16.50 -2.19 -3.42
C GLU A 89 -15.21 -1.35 -3.29
N ILE A 90 -14.84 -0.62 -4.37
CA ILE A 90 -13.70 0.30 -4.36
C ILE A 90 -13.90 1.41 -3.34
N PHE A 91 -15.09 2.02 -3.31
CA PHE A 91 -15.38 3.09 -2.38
C PHE A 91 -15.29 2.62 -0.92
N GLU A 92 -15.85 1.44 -0.59
CA GLU A 92 -15.69 0.82 0.73
C GLU A 92 -14.21 0.63 1.11
N PHE A 93 -13.40 0.16 0.17
CA PHE A 93 -11.94 0.02 0.37
C PHE A 93 -11.27 1.38 0.65
N LEU A 94 -11.60 2.42 -0.12
CA LEU A 94 -11.01 3.76 0.06
C LEU A 94 -11.41 4.38 1.41
N VAL A 95 -12.66 4.19 1.84
CA VAL A 95 -13.14 4.58 3.17
C VAL A 95 -12.33 3.86 4.26
N ALA A 96 -12.10 2.55 4.11
CA ALA A 96 -11.30 1.78 5.07
C ALA A 96 -9.86 2.29 5.16
N VAL A 97 -9.22 2.59 4.03
CA VAL A 97 -7.87 3.18 4.00
C VAL A 97 -7.82 4.53 4.73
N GLU A 98 -8.79 5.42 4.49
CA GLU A 98 -8.79 6.73 5.14
C GLU A 98 -9.01 6.61 6.65
N LYS A 99 -9.95 5.74 7.06
CA LYS A 99 -10.27 5.50 8.46
C LYS A 99 -9.05 4.93 9.22
N THR A 100 -8.37 3.94 8.65
CA THR A 100 -7.17 3.32 9.25
C THR A 100 -5.93 4.22 9.24
N SER A 101 -5.89 5.21 8.33
CA SER A 101 -4.84 6.23 8.28
C SER A 101 -5.00 7.33 9.34
N LYS A 102 -6.16 7.43 10.01
CA LYS A 102 -6.48 8.48 11.00
C LYS A 102 -6.80 7.82 12.36
N PRO A 103 -5.88 7.86 13.34
CA PRO A 103 -6.02 7.05 14.55
C PRO A 103 -7.18 7.47 15.45
N THR A 104 -7.68 8.69 15.29
CA THR A 104 -8.84 9.20 16.04
C THR A 104 -10.18 8.66 15.56
N LEU A 105 -10.22 7.97 14.41
CA LEU A 105 -11.45 7.54 13.77
C LEU A 105 -11.74 6.05 13.91
N ILE A 106 -10.89 5.27 14.59
CA ILE A 106 -11.01 3.81 14.60
C ILE A 106 -10.56 3.18 15.91
N ASP A 107 -11.31 2.18 16.37
CA ASP A 107 -10.90 1.34 17.49
C ASP A 107 -10.10 0.10 17.02
N MET A 108 -9.49 -0.62 17.97
CA MET A 108 -8.59 -1.73 17.67
C MET A 108 -9.29 -2.94 17.06
N ASN A 109 -10.54 -3.23 17.43
CA ASN A 109 -11.27 -4.38 16.90
C ASN A 109 -11.77 -4.09 15.49
N GLU A 110 -12.29 -2.88 15.27
CA GLU A 110 -12.65 -2.41 13.94
C GLU A 110 -11.44 -2.37 13.00
N LEU A 111 -10.29 -1.87 13.47
CA LEU A 111 -9.05 -1.88 12.70
C LEU A 111 -8.70 -3.29 12.24
N LYS A 112 -8.65 -4.28 13.14
CA LYS A 112 -8.37 -5.68 12.78
C LYS A 112 -9.36 -6.21 11.75
N ALA A 113 -10.65 -5.92 11.89
CA ALA A 113 -11.66 -6.35 10.94
C ALA A 113 -11.43 -5.76 9.54
N LEU A 114 -11.08 -4.47 9.45
CA LEU A 114 -10.76 -3.82 8.17
C LEU A 114 -9.46 -4.34 7.56
N LEU A 115 -8.43 -4.63 8.37
CA LEU A 115 -7.18 -5.22 7.88
C LEU A 115 -7.45 -6.55 7.16
N ILE A 116 -8.29 -7.40 7.76
CA ILE A 116 -8.63 -8.71 7.21
C ILE A 116 -9.54 -8.56 5.99
N LYS A 117 -10.62 -7.77 6.10
CA LYS A 117 -11.62 -7.61 5.03
C LYS A 117 -11.02 -7.06 3.74
N HIS A 118 -10.14 -6.07 3.86
CA HIS A 118 -9.61 -5.32 2.71
C HIS A 118 -8.13 -5.61 2.42
N GLU A 119 -7.54 -6.62 3.08
CA GLU A 119 -6.12 -7.00 2.95
C GLU A 119 -5.17 -5.81 3.07
N LEU A 120 -5.44 -4.93 4.04
CA LEU A 120 -4.68 -3.71 4.23
C LEU A 120 -3.27 -4.02 4.73
N VAL A 121 -2.31 -3.28 4.21
CA VAL A 121 -0.89 -3.41 4.56
C VAL A 121 -0.43 -2.26 5.45
N LYS A 122 0.80 -2.36 5.97
CA LYS A 122 1.39 -1.35 6.87
C LYS A 122 1.33 0.07 6.30
N GLU A 123 1.45 0.24 4.98
CA GLU A 123 1.40 1.55 4.32
C GLU A 123 0.02 2.25 4.40
N HIS A 124 -1.06 1.50 4.63
CA HIS A 124 -2.41 2.06 4.77
C HIS A 124 -2.69 2.58 6.18
N ILE A 125 -1.90 2.16 7.16
CA ILE A 125 -2.23 2.30 8.59
C ILE A 125 -1.39 3.42 9.20
N HIS A 126 -1.98 4.18 10.12
CA HIS A 126 -1.24 5.16 10.87
C HIS A 126 -0.11 4.53 11.72
N ASN A 127 1.07 5.17 11.74
CA ASN A 127 2.27 4.66 12.41
C ASN A 127 2.08 4.32 13.90
N ASN A 128 1.15 4.98 14.59
CA ASN A 128 0.83 4.70 16.00
C ASN A 128 0.37 3.25 16.21
N PHE A 129 -0.42 2.70 15.29
CA PHE A 129 -0.92 1.33 15.38
C PHE A 129 0.18 0.29 15.15
N LEU A 130 1.24 0.65 14.42
CA LEU A 130 2.38 -0.23 14.14
C LEU A 130 3.29 -0.46 15.36
N ARG A 131 2.97 0.12 16.51
CA ARG A 131 3.58 -0.18 17.82
C ARG A 131 2.80 -1.24 18.58
N SER A 132 1.56 -1.53 18.17
CA SER A 132 0.72 -2.55 18.78
C SER A 132 1.12 -3.92 18.26
N ARG A 133 1.37 -4.83 19.20
CA ARG A 133 1.68 -6.23 18.92
C ARG A 133 0.56 -6.92 18.15
N ASP A 134 -0.68 -6.75 18.60
CA ASP A 134 -1.88 -7.30 17.99
C ASP A 134 -2.08 -6.92 16.52
N ILE A 135 -1.67 -5.70 16.14
CA ILE A 135 -1.78 -5.20 14.77
C ILE A 135 -0.69 -5.81 13.89
N LEU A 136 0.54 -5.89 14.40
CA LEU A 136 1.62 -6.56 13.68
C LEU A 136 1.33 -8.03 13.45
N GLU A 137 0.71 -8.70 14.43
CA GLU A 137 0.19 -10.06 14.28
C GLU A 137 -0.82 -10.17 13.14
N SER A 138 -1.81 -9.28 13.11
CA SER A 138 -2.84 -9.27 12.07
C SER A 138 -2.21 -9.07 10.67
N LEU A 139 -1.18 -8.23 10.58
CA LEU A 139 -0.45 -7.98 9.35
C LEU A 139 0.44 -9.15 8.93
N LEU A 140 1.12 -9.82 9.86
CA LEU A 140 2.13 -10.84 9.56
C LEU A 140 1.58 -11.99 8.71
N ARG A 141 0.31 -12.38 8.96
CA ARG A 141 -0.34 -13.47 8.22
C ARG A 141 -0.31 -13.24 6.71
N GLN A 142 -0.70 -12.04 6.27
CA GLN A 142 -0.79 -11.66 4.85
C GLN A 142 0.45 -10.91 4.35
N MET A 143 1.40 -10.59 5.24
CA MET A 143 2.59 -9.82 4.90
C MET A 143 3.46 -10.56 3.87
N PRO A 144 3.80 -9.93 2.73
CA PRO A 144 4.78 -10.45 1.80
C PRO A 144 6.13 -10.65 2.50
N VAL A 145 6.86 -11.71 2.14
CA VAL A 145 8.14 -12.04 2.79
C VAL A 145 9.16 -10.90 2.66
N THR A 146 9.18 -10.17 1.55
CA THR A 146 10.01 -8.97 1.38
C THR A 146 9.69 -7.91 2.43
N ALA A 147 8.40 -7.58 2.63
CA ALA A 147 7.97 -6.64 3.66
C ALA A 147 8.27 -7.16 5.08
N MET A 148 8.17 -8.47 5.30
CA MET A 148 8.53 -9.10 6.58
C MET A 148 10.02 -8.94 6.88
N LEU A 149 10.90 -9.21 5.91
CA LEU A 149 12.35 -9.07 6.04
C LEU A 149 12.76 -7.65 6.49
N HIS A 150 12.17 -6.62 5.90
CA HIS A 150 12.43 -5.22 6.30
C HIS A 150 11.94 -4.88 7.71
N ASN A 151 10.97 -5.63 8.25
CA ASN A 151 10.38 -5.37 9.56
C ASN A 151 10.95 -6.24 10.69
N LEU A 152 11.85 -7.19 10.41
CA LEU A 152 12.36 -8.14 11.43
C LEU A 152 12.97 -7.42 12.65
N GLY A 153 13.81 -6.40 12.44
CA GLY A 153 14.43 -5.66 13.54
C GLY A 153 13.41 -4.99 14.46
N LYS A 154 12.33 -4.46 13.89
CA LYS A 154 11.23 -3.86 14.64
C LYS A 154 10.42 -4.92 15.41
N MET A 155 10.16 -6.07 14.78
CA MET A 155 9.46 -7.19 15.43
C MET A 155 10.23 -7.67 16.66
N SER A 156 11.55 -7.83 16.59
CA SER A 156 12.36 -8.25 17.73
C SER A 156 12.37 -7.24 18.86
N LYS A 157 12.46 -5.94 18.55
CA LYS A 157 12.40 -4.88 19.56
C LYS A 157 11.05 -4.81 20.29
N LEU A 158 9.97 -5.23 19.63
CA LEU A 158 8.65 -5.34 20.24
C LEU A 158 8.44 -6.69 20.94
N HIS A 159 9.52 -7.45 21.20
CA HIS A 159 9.49 -8.74 21.86
C HIS A 159 8.57 -9.76 21.17
N PHE A 160 8.48 -9.65 19.83
CA PHE A 160 7.60 -10.46 19.01
C PHE A 160 8.19 -11.84 18.65
N LEU A 161 9.51 -11.98 18.75
CA LEU A 161 10.29 -13.17 18.35
C LEU A 161 11.05 -13.76 19.54
N GLU A 162 10.35 -13.99 20.66
CA GLU A 162 10.93 -14.48 21.93
C GLU A 162 10.48 -15.92 22.30
N GLY A 163 10.64 -16.86 21.37
CA GLY A 163 10.71 -18.30 21.60
C GLY A 163 9.43 -19.05 22.00
N HIS A 164 8.32 -18.36 22.24
CA HIS A 164 7.13 -18.95 22.89
C HIS A 164 5.81 -18.62 22.18
N LEU A 165 5.88 -18.05 20.98
CA LEU A 165 4.74 -17.46 20.31
C LEU A 165 4.58 -18.06 18.92
N PHE A 166 3.35 -18.44 18.58
CA PHE A 166 2.94 -18.95 17.26
C PHE A 166 3.43 -18.11 16.07
N PHE A 167 3.75 -16.84 16.30
CA PHE A 167 4.21 -15.91 15.28
C PHE A 167 5.65 -16.14 14.85
N GLU A 168 6.51 -16.59 15.76
CA GLU A 168 7.90 -16.91 15.42
C GLU A 168 7.92 -18.11 14.47
N ASP A 169 7.12 -19.14 14.74
CA ASP A 169 6.95 -20.28 13.83
C ASP A 169 6.48 -19.82 12.44
N THR A 170 5.54 -18.87 12.39
CA THR A 170 5.07 -18.31 11.11
C THR A 170 6.21 -17.61 10.34
N VAL A 171 7.06 -16.86 11.04
CA VAL A 171 8.23 -16.21 10.42
C VAL A 171 9.23 -17.25 9.95
N ILE A 172 9.56 -18.25 10.77
CA ILE A 172 10.48 -19.35 10.44
C ILE A 172 9.98 -20.09 9.20
N ILE A 173 8.71 -20.50 9.17
CA ILE A 173 8.12 -21.21 8.02
C ILE A 173 8.21 -20.37 6.73
N LYS A 174 7.95 -19.06 6.82
CA LYS A 174 8.09 -18.15 5.67
C LYS A 174 9.54 -18.01 5.21
N LEU A 175 10.50 -17.95 6.14
CA LEU A 175 11.93 -17.87 5.84
C LEU A 175 12.47 -19.19 5.26
N ASP A 176 12.05 -20.34 5.76
CA ASP A 176 12.47 -21.65 5.23
C ASP A 176 12.04 -21.86 3.78
N ASN A 177 10.90 -21.27 3.40
CA ASN A 177 10.40 -21.33 2.02
C ASN A 177 10.88 -20.17 1.14
N ILE A 178 11.69 -19.24 1.66
CA ILE A 178 12.07 -18.01 0.94
C ILE A 178 12.83 -18.30 -0.36
N MET A 179 13.63 -19.37 -0.39
CA MET A 179 14.39 -19.74 -1.59
C MET A 179 13.51 -20.27 -2.72
N LYS A 180 12.26 -20.65 -2.41
CA LYS A 180 11.26 -21.08 -3.40
C LYS A 180 10.47 -19.90 -3.98
N GLU A 181 10.62 -18.70 -3.40
CA GLU A 181 9.92 -17.49 -3.85
C GLU A 181 10.69 -16.81 -4.99
N PRO A 182 10.19 -16.88 -6.25
CA PRO A 182 10.94 -16.41 -7.42
C PRO A 182 11.14 -14.89 -7.45
N THR A 183 10.35 -14.15 -6.67
CA THR A 183 10.40 -12.69 -6.59
C THR A 183 11.48 -12.17 -5.64
N ILE A 184 12.12 -13.05 -4.87
CA ILE A 184 13.07 -12.66 -3.83
C ILE A 184 14.50 -12.96 -4.28
N HIS A 185 15.23 -11.90 -4.60
CA HIS A 185 16.63 -12.02 -4.95
C HIS A 185 17.47 -12.35 -3.69
N PRO A 186 18.44 -13.30 -3.74
CA PRO A 186 19.27 -13.67 -2.59
C PRO A 186 19.99 -12.49 -1.93
N LEU A 187 20.37 -11.48 -2.71
CA LEU A 187 20.99 -10.26 -2.20
C LEU A 187 20.07 -9.48 -1.24
N ASN A 188 18.75 -9.51 -1.44
CA ASN A 188 17.79 -8.86 -0.54
C ASN A 188 17.77 -9.56 0.83
N VAL A 189 17.88 -10.89 0.83
CA VAL A 189 18.00 -11.69 2.07
C VAL A 189 19.30 -11.37 2.79
N PHE A 190 20.41 -11.29 2.04
CA PHE A 190 21.70 -10.89 2.60
C PHE A 190 21.64 -9.50 3.24
N PHE A 191 21.08 -8.50 2.56
CA PHE A 191 20.93 -7.16 3.12
C PHE A 191 20.07 -7.16 4.38
N ALA A 192 18.90 -7.80 4.35
CA ALA A 192 18.03 -7.92 5.51
C ALA A 192 18.75 -8.60 6.71
N TRP A 193 19.51 -9.66 6.46
CA TRP A 193 20.32 -10.33 7.49
C TRP A 193 21.40 -9.41 8.07
N THR A 194 22.14 -8.71 7.20
CA THR A 194 23.18 -7.78 7.68
C THR A 194 22.60 -6.67 8.54
N GLN A 195 21.44 -6.12 8.15
CA GLN A 195 20.70 -5.11 8.92
C GLN A 195 20.28 -5.67 10.28
N TYR A 196 19.57 -6.81 10.28
CA TYR A 196 19.02 -7.43 11.46
C TYR A 196 20.10 -7.74 12.51
N ARG A 197 21.24 -8.29 12.09
CA ARG A 197 22.37 -8.62 12.96
C ARG A 197 22.96 -7.40 13.67
N THR A 198 22.85 -6.20 13.10
CA THR A 198 23.35 -4.97 13.75
C THR A 198 22.43 -4.44 14.85
N GLY A 199 21.22 -5.01 15.00
CA GLY A 199 20.23 -4.57 15.99
C GLY A 199 19.62 -3.19 15.68
N ARG A 200 19.76 -2.69 14.44
CA ARG A 200 19.22 -1.39 14.01
C ARG A 200 17.97 -1.57 13.15
N GLU A 201 16.99 -0.68 13.32
CA GLU A 201 15.80 -0.61 12.46
C GLU A 201 16.17 -0.06 11.07
N ASP A 202 15.45 -0.50 10.03
CA ASP A 202 15.52 0.09 8.69
C ASP A 202 14.95 1.52 8.72
N LYS A 203 15.62 2.48 8.07
CA LYS A 203 15.20 3.90 8.04
C LYS A 203 14.26 4.18 6.88
#